data_AF-A0A534RMS1-F1
#
_entry.id   AF-A0A534RMS1-F1
#
_cell.length_a   1.000
_cell.length_b   1.000
_cell.length_c   1.000
_cell.angle_alpha   90.00
_cell.angle_beta   90.00
_cell.angle_gamma   90.00
#
_symmetry.space_group_name_H-M   'P 1'
#
loop_
_entity.id
_entity.type
_entity.pdbx_description
1 polymer ?
#
loop_
_entity_poly.entity_id
_entity_poly.type
_entity_poly.pdbx_seq_one_letter_code
_entity_poly.pdbx_strand_id
1 'polypeptide(L)'
;MLGRMQESIGACARCGEPLPADARFCPNCGAPVAALSTEERKVVTVMFADLVGSTKLSTRLDPERFRQVTATFFGAVSEELESLRGRAEKYVGDAVMAVWGVPHAHEDDALRAVRAGLSIRDRVSRLASS
;
A
#
# COMPACT_ATOMS: atom_id res chain seq x y z
N MET A 1 51.06 1.81 -3.21
CA MET A 1 50.08 2.91 -3.19
C MET A 1 48.92 2.51 -4.11
N LEU A 2 48.03 1.63 -3.65
CA LEU A 2 46.83 1.23 -4.39
C LEU A 2 45.64 1.86 -3.67
N GLY A 3 45.17 3.01 -4.18
CA GLY A 3 43.96 3.64 -3.71
C GLY A 3 42.78 2.72 -4.02
N ARG A 4 42.03 2.31 -2.99
CA ARG A 4 40.73 1.66 -3.18
C ARG A 4 39.86 2.64 -3.96
N MET A 5 39.52 2.28 -5.19
CA MET A 5 38.55 2.99 -6.01
C MET A 5 37.21 2.87 -5.28
N GLN A 6 36.79 3.92 -4.57
CA GLN A 6 35.54 3.94 -3.83
C GLN A 6 34.39 3.95 -4.84
N GLU A 7 33.66 2.85 -4.93
CA GLU A 7 32.42 2.80 -5.71
C GLU A 7 31.41 3.79 -5.10
N SER A 8 30.92 4.71 -5.92
CA SER A 8 29.94 5.74 -5.54
C SER A 8 28.52 5.28 -5.90
N ILE A 9 27.59 5.28 -4.95
CA ILE A 9 26.20 4.80 -5.14
C ILE A 9 25.23 5.88 -5.67
N GLY A 10 25.71 7.12 -5.84
CA GLY A 10 24.91 8.24 -6.33
C GLY A 10 25.44 9.58 -5.82
N ALA A 11 24.62 10.62 -5.94
CA ALA A 11 24.92 11.96 -5.44
C ALA A 11 23.93 12.38 -4.35
N CYS A 12 24.39 13.21 -3.42
CA CYS A 12 23.56 13.76 -2.36
C CYS A 12 22.41 14.60 -2.96
N ALA A 13 21.16 14.25 -2.66
CA ALA A 13 19.99 14.98 -3.11
C ALA A 13 19.93 16.45 -2.65
N ARG A 14 20.73 16.83 -1.64
CA ARG A 14 20.80 18.19 -1.11
C ARG A 14 21.91 19.06 -1.71
N CYS A 15 23.12 18.51 -1.85
CA CYS A 15 24.30 19.29 -2.24
C CYS A 15 25.06 18.75 -3.46
N GLY A 16 24.64 17.63 -4.04
CA GLY A 16 25.26 17.03 -5.22
C GLY A 16 26.58 16.30 -4.97
N GLU A 17 27.07 16.24 -3.72
CA GLU A 17 28.29 15.52 -3.36
C GLU A 17 28.19 14.03 -3.75
N PRO A 18 29.20 13.45 -4.43
CA PRO A 18 29.28 12.01 -4.63
C PRO A 18 29.23 11.25 -3.29
N LEU A 19 28.32 10.29 -3.19
CA LEU A 19 28.12 9.52 -1.98
C LEU A 19 28.95 8.22 -2.02
N PRO A 20 29.80 7.97 -1.01
CA PRO A 20 30.39 6.66 -0.79
C PRO A 20 29.33 5.56 -0.70
N ALA A 21 29.66 4.33 -1.13
CA ALA A 21 28.71 3.21 -1.18
C ALA A 21 27.98 2.89 0.14
N ASP A 22 28.56 3.21 1.28
CA ASP A 22 28.05 2.92 2.61
C ASP A 22 27.62 4.17 3.41
N ALA A 23 27.57 5.33 2.76
CA ALA A 23 27.27 6.60 3.44
C ALA A 23 25.84 6.64 3.96
N ARG A 24 25.66 6.68 5.29
CA ARG A 24 24.38 6.97 5.96
C ARG A 24 24.03 8.46 5.95
N PHE A 25 25.06 9.30 5.93
CA PHE A 25 24.96 10.76 5.87
C PHE A 25 25.94 11.28 4.82
N CYS A 26 25.57 12.37 4.17
CA CYS A 26 26.45 13.06 3.22
C CYS A 26 27.70 13.57 3.96
N PRO A 27 28.92 13.23 3.50
CA PRO A 27 30.15 13.64 4.18
C PRO A 27 30.39 15.16 4.10
N ASN A 28 29.76 15.84 3.13
CA ASN A 28 29.91 17.28 2.94
C ASN A 28 28.85 18.07 3.72
N CYS A 29 27.55 17.78 3.54
CA CYS A 29 26.48 18.60 4.12
C CYS A 29 25.70 17.95 5.27
N GLY A 30 26.02 16.72 5.66
CA GLY A 30 25.38 16.00 6.76
C GLY A 30 23.93 15.54 6.50
N ALA A 31 23.38 15.76 5.31
CA ALA A 31 22.03 15.29 4.97
C ALA A 31 21.97 13.76 5.04
N PRO A 32 20.91 13.16 5.62
CA PRO A 32 20.74 11.71 5.58
C PRO A 32 20.65 11.27 4.12
N VAL A 33 21.49 10.32 3.74
CA VAL A 33 21.33 9.61 2.48
C VAL A 33 20.14 8.69 2.71
N ALA A 34 19.02 8.97 2.03
CA ALA A 34 17.78 8.21 2.21
C ALA A 34 18.12 6.72 2.28
N ALA A 35 17.72 6.08 3.38
CA ALA A 35 18.08 4.70 3.66
C ALA A 35 17.83 3.88 2.40
N LEU A 36 18.88 3.24 1.88
CA LEU A 36 18.74 2.16 0.92
C LEU A 36 17.53 1.36 1.37
N SER A 37 16.51 1.21 0.52
CA SER A 37 15.30 0.49 0.86
C SER A 37 15.70 -0.94 1.21
N THR A 38 15.99 -1.18 2.48
CA THR A 38 16.37 -2.49 2.95
C THR A 38 15.12 -3.33 2.83
N GLU A 39 15.17 -4.35 1.99
CA GLU A 39 14.15 -5.38 1.99
C GLU A 39 14.02 -5.91 3.43
N GLU A 40 12.84 -5.70 4.02
CA GLU A 40 12.57 -6.06 5.39
C GLU A 40 11.50 -7.16 5.44
N ARG A 41 11.71 -8.15 6.31
CA ARG A 41 10.72 -9.18 6.60
C ARG A 41 9.97 -8.79 7.86
N LYS A 42 8.69 -8.44 7.71
CA LYS A 42 7.80 -8.10 8.82
C LYS A 42 6.58 -9.00 8.84
N VAL A 43 6.03 -9.23 10.03
CA VAL A 43 4.70 -9.83 10.18
C VAL A 43 3.68 -8.75 9.89
N VAL A 44 2.78 -9.02 8.95
CA VAL A 44 1.71 -8.12 8.51
C VAL A 44 0.39 -8.87 8.51
N THR A 45 -0.72 -8.13 8.59
CA THR A 45 -2.04 -8.71 8.34
C THR A 45 -2.49 -8.33 6.93
N VAL A 46 -2.95 -9.32 6.17
CA VAL A 46 -3.47 -9.11 4.81
C VAL A 46 -4.93 -9.55 4.77
N MET A 47 -5.77 -8.75 4.13
CA MET A 47 -7.18 -9.06 3.86
C MET A 47 -7.45 -8.94 2.37
N PHE A 48 -8.25 -9.86 1.83
CA PHE A 48 -8.80 -9.75 0.48
C PHE A 48 -10.30 -9.53 0.56
N ALA A 49 -10.82 -8.60 -0.23
CA ALA A 49 -12.24 -8.34 -0.37
C ALA A 49 -12.59 -8.29 -1.87
N ASP A 50 -13.65 -8.98 -2.28
CA ASP A 50 -14.00 -9.15 -3.69
C ASP A 50 -15.51 -9.01 -3.91
N LEU A 51 -15.90 -8.52 -5.10
CA LEU A 51 -17.31 -8.36 -5.46
C LEU A 51 -17.90 -9.69 -5.94
N VAL A 52 -18.70 -10.32 -5.08
CA VAL A 52 -19.37 -11.58 -5.43
C VAL A 52 -20.23 -11.41 -6.69
N GLY A 53 -19.95 -12.25 -7.70
CA GLY A 53 -20.72 -12.27 -8.95
C GLY A 53 -20.33 -11.20 -9.97
N SER A 54 -19.23 -10.48 -9.74
CA SER A 54 -18.68 -9.45 -10.64
C SER A 54 -18.55 -9.90 -12.10
N THR A 55 -18.14 -11.14 -12.36
CA THR A 55 -18.00 -11.67 -13.73
C THR A 55 -19.33 -11.68 -14.47
N LYS A 56 -20.42 -12.04 -13.77
CA LYS A 56 -21.76 -12.02 -14.37
C LYS A 56 -22.29 -10.60 -14.53
N LEU A 57 -21.84 -9.68 -13.69
CA LEU A 57 -22.23 -8.28 -13.74
C LEU A 57 -21.51 -7.56 -14.88
N SER A 58 -20.22 -7.82 -15.07
CA SER A 58 -19.39 -7.22 -16.14
C SER A 58 -19.83 -7.65 -17.53
N THR A 59 -20.44 -8.84 -17.68
CA THR A 59 -21.03 -9.27 -18.95
C THR A 59 -22.41 -8.67 -19.24
N ARG A 60 -23.11 -8.18 -18.21
CA ARG A 60 -24.48 -7.64 -18.34
C ARG A 60 -24.52 -6.13 -18.45
N LEU A 61 -23.63 -5.44 -17.75
CA LEU A 61 -23.50 -4.00 -17.80
C LEU A 61 -22.59 -3.58 -18.94
N ASP A 62 -22.84 -2.41 -19.51
CA ASP A 62 -21.82 -1.77 -20.33
C ASP A 62 -20.57 -1.43 -19.49
N PRO A 63 -19.39 -1.34 -20.12
CA PRO A 63 -18.14 -1.11 -19.39
C PRO A 63 -18.11 0.16 -18.54
N GLU A 64 -18.78 1.24 -18.98
CA GLU A 64 -18.81 2.50 -18.24
C GLU A 64 -19.62 2.38 -16.95
N ARG A 65 -20.77 1.72 -17.01
CA ARG A 65 -21.59 1.40 -15.82
C ARG A 65 -20.89 0.44 -14.88
N PHE A 66 -20.26 -0.61 -15.40
CA PHE A 66 -19.49 -1.53 -14.55
C PHE A 66 -18.36 -0.78 -13.80
N ARG A 67 -17.64 0.11 -14.48
CA ARG A 67 -16.63 0.97 -13.84
C ARG A 67 -17.21 1.85 -12.74
N GLN A 68 -18.39 2.43 -12.92
CA GLN A 68 -19.05 3.25 -11.89
C GLN A 68 -19.39 2.44 -10.65
N VAL A 69 -19.92 1.22 -10.82
CA VAL A 69 -20.23 0.31 -9.71
C VAL A 69 -18.95 -0.06 -8.95
N THR A 70 -17.92 -0.49 -9.67
CA THR A 70 -16.64 -0.89 -9.07
C THR A 70 -15.93 0.27 -8.38
N ALA A 71 -15.98 1.48 -8.94
CA ALA A 71 -15.45 2.69 -8.29
C ALA A 71 -16.19 3.01 -6.98
N THR A 72 -17.52 2.87 -6.96
CA THR A 72 -18.33 3.07 -5.75
C THR A 72 -17.97 2.06 -4.66
N PHE A 73 -17.84 0.78 -5.04
CA PHE A 73 -17.38 -0.27 -4.15
C PHE A 73 -15.98 0.01 -3.60
N PHE A 74 -15.01 0.35 -4.45
CA PHE A 74 -13.63 0.63 -4.02
C PHE A 74 -13.53 1.86 -3.12
N GLY A 75 -14.32 2.91 -3.38
CA GLY A 75 -14.41 4.07 -2.48
C GLY A 75 -14.89 3.66 -1.09
N ALA A 76 -15.98 2.89 -1.03
CA ALA A 76 -16.52 2.40 0.23
C ALA A 76 -15.54 1.49 0.99
N VAL A 77 -14.83 0.60 0.29
CA VAL A 77 -13.79 -0.23 0.89
C VAL A 77 -12.63 0.61 1.42
N SER A 78 -12.12 1.55 0.62
CA SER A 78 -10.94 2.36 0.97
C SER A 78 -11.17 3.16 2.25
N GLU A 79 -12.33 3.81 2.38
CA GLU A 79 -12.68 4.58 3.57
C GLU A 79 -12.74 3.71 4.83
N GLU A 80 -13.31 2.49 4.75
CA GLU A 80 -13.37 1.58 5.89
C GLU A 80 -11.97 1.06 6.28
N LEU A 81 -11.12 0.76 5.29
CA LEU A 81 -9.72 0.37 5.52
C LEU A 81 -8.96 1.47 6.25
N GLU A 82 -9.01 2.70 5.73
CA GLU A 82 -8.30 3.86 6.27
C GLU A 82 -8.76 4.18 7.71
N SER A 83 -10.06 4.08 7.99
CA SER A 83 -10.63 4.30 9.32
C SER A 83 -10.03 3.38 10.40
N LEU A 84 -9.53 2.20 9.98
CA LEU A 84 -8.94 1.19 10.85
C LEU A 84 -7.45 0.98 10.56
N ARG A 85 -6.76 2.00 10.00
CA ARG A 85 -5.31 2.01 9.72
C ARG A 85 -4.85 0.91 8.76
N GLY A 86 -5.77 0.38 7.97
CA GLY A 86 -5.45 -0.45 6.81
C GLY A 86 -5.23 0.44 5.59
N ARG A 87 -4.57 -0.13 4.58
CA ARG A 87 -4.46 0.51 3.27
C ARG A 87 -4.69 -0.51 2.17
N ALA A 88 -5.26 -0.07 1.07
CA ALA A 88 -5.24 -0.85 -0.17
C ALA A 88 -3.79 -0.90 -0.67
N GLU A 89 -3.24 -2.10 -0.82
CA GLU A 89 -1.94 -2.32 -1.44
C GLU A 89 -2.09 -2.40 -2.97
N LYS A 90 -3.11 -3.11 -3.44
CA LYS A 90 -3.43 -3.21 -4.86
C LYS A 90 -4.89 -3.57 -5.11
N TYR A 91 -5.36 -3.16 -6.27
CA TYR A 91 -6.63 -3.57 -6.86
C TYR A 91 -6.34 -4.59 -7.96
N VAL A 92 -6.98 -5.75 -7.88
CA VAL A 92 -6.80 -6.86 -8.82
C VAL A 92 -8.15 -7.22 -9.43
N GLY A 93 -8.45 -6.61 -10.58
CA GLY A 93 -9.79 -6.71 -11.16
C GLY A 93 -10.81 -5.99 -10.28
N ASP A 94 -11.70 -6.76 -9.66
CA ASP A 94 -12.74 -6.36 -8.72
C ASP A 94 -12.37 -6.64 -7.24
N ALA A 95 -11.22 -7.26 -7.02
CA ALA A 95 -10.71 -7.54 -5.68
C ALA A 95 -9.80 -6.42 -5.15
N VAL A 96 -9.86 -6.20 -3.85
CA VAL A 96 -8.96 -5.34 -3.09
C VAL A 96 -8.07 -6.21 -2.21
N MET A 97 -6.75 -6.04 -2.31
CA MET A 97 -5.79 -6.54 -1.34
C MET A 97 -5.45 -5.41 -0.36
N ALA A 98 -5.84 -5.59 0.90
CA ALA A 98 -5.54 -4.66 1.97
C ALA A 98 -4.44 -5.18 2.89
N VAL A 99 -3.64 -4.27 3.44
CA VAL A 99 -2.55 -4.60 4.35
C VAL A 99 -2.58 -3.69 5.59
N TRP A 100 -2.27 -4.30 6.74
CA TRP A 100 -1.94 -3.64 7.99
C TRP A 100 -0.53 -4.03 8.41
N GLY A 101 0.14 -3.10 9.09
CA GLY A 101 1.49 -3.29 9.60
C GLY A 101 2.60 -2.73 8.70
N VAL A 102 2.22 -1.97 7.66
CA VAL A 102 3.13 -1.29 6.74
C VAL A 102 2.84 0.21 6.72
N PRO A 103 3.83 1.10 6.98
CA PRO A 103 5.23 0.79 7.28
C PRO A 103 5.49 0.34 8.75
N HIS A 104 4.50 0.54 9.63
CA HIS A 104 4.61 0.26 11.06
C HIS A 104 3.61 -0.82 11.50
N ALA A 105 4.13 -1.88 12.14
CA ALA A 105 3.36 -2.97 12.73
C ALA A 105 2.80 -2.60 14.11
N HIS A 106 1.58 -3.06 14.38
CA HIS A 106 0.93 -2.95 15.68
C HIS A 106 0.38 -4.32 16.11
N GLU A 107 0.35 -4.56 17.42
CA GLU A 107 -0.12 -5.84 17.98
C GLU A 107 -1.60 -6.13 17.65
N ASP A 108 -2.41 -5.08 17.45
CA ASP A 108 -3.84 -5.17 17.17
C ASP A 108 -4.20 -5.09 15.66
N ASP A 109 -3.22 -5.15 14.76
CA ASP A 109 -3.45 -5.08 13.31
C ASP A 109 -4.42 -6.18 12.80
N ALA A 110 -4.33 -7.40 13.34
CA ALA A 110 -5.24 -8.48 13.02
C ALA A 110 -6.70 -8.18 13.42
N LEU A 111 -6.89 -7.58 14.61
CA LEU A 111 -8.20 -7.18 15.10
C LEU A 111 -8.80 -6.06 14.25
N ARG A 112 -7.98 -5.08 13.86
CA ARG A 112 -8.39 -3.98 12.96
C ARG A 112 -8.82 -4.50 11.60
N ALA A 113 -8.07 -5.46 11.03
CA ALA A 113 -8.43 -6.08 9.76
C ALA A 113 -9.79 -6.78 9.80
N VAL A 114 -10.06 -7.56 10.84
CA VAL A 114 -11.37 -8.23 11.03
C VAL A 114 -12.49 -7.20 11.18
N ARG A 115 -12.28 -6.15 11.97
CA ARG A 115 -13.26 -5.06 12.12
C ARG A 115 -13.54 -4.36 10.79
N ALA A 116 -12.51 -4.12 9.98
CA ALA A 116 -12.65 -3.50 8.67
C ALA A 116 -13.45 -4.40 7.73
N GLY A 117 -13.17 -5.71 7.71
CA GLY A 117 -13.95 -6.67 6.93
C GLY A 117 -15.44 -6.67 7.27
N LEU A 118 -15.77 -6.58 8.56
CA LEU A 118 -17.16 -6.47 9.01
C LEU A 118 -17.81 -5.15 8.58
N SER A 119 -17.13 -4.01 8.77
CA SER A 119 -17.65 -2.71 8.36
C SER A 119 -17.84 -2.60 6.85
N ILE A 120 -16.90 -3.13 6.06
CA ILE A 120 -16.99 -3.22 4.60
C ILE A 120 -18.23 -4.00 4.19
N ARG A 121 -18.43 -5.20 4.75
CA ARG A 121 -19.60 -6.03 4.46
C ARG A 121 -20.89 -5.25 4.73
N ASP A 122 -21.00 -4.62 5.89
CA ASP A 122 -22.20 -3.91 6.29
C ASP A 122 -22.43 -2.66 5.43
N ARG A 123 -21.37 -1.95 5.04
CA ARG A 123 -21.46 -0.78 4.16
C ARG A 123 -21.85 -1.15 2.74
N VAL A 124 -21.27 -2.21 2.18
CA VAL A 124 -21.61 -2.70 0.84
C VAL A 124 -23.06 -3.18 0.80
N SER A 125 -23.55 -3.82 1.87
CA SER A 125 -24.97 -4.19 1.98
C SER A 125 -25.90 -2.97 1.91
N ARG A 126 -25.51 -1.83 2.49
CA ARG A 126 -26.29 -0.59 2.41
C ARG A 126 -26.29 0.00 1.00
N LEU A 127 -25.14 0.00 0.32
CA LEU A 127 -25.02 0.46 -1.08
C LEU A 127 -25.83 -0.40 -2.06
N ALA A 128 -25.94 -1.70 -1.80
CA ALA A 128 -26.77 -2.59 -2.61
C ALA A 128 -28.28 -2.38 -2.40
N SER A 129 -28.66 -1.67 -1.33
CA SER A 129 -30.05 -1.43 -0.94
C SER A 129 -30.52 0.01 -1.23
N SER A 130 -29.65 0.86 -1.78
CA SER A 130 -29.93 2.24 -2.19
C SER A 130 -30.17 2.35 -3.68
#